data_AF-A0A380ZD60-F1
#
_entry.id   AF-A0A380ZD60-F1
#
_cell.length_a   1.000
_cell.length_b   1.000
_cell.length_c   1.000
_cell.angle_alpha   90.00
_cell.angle_beta   90.00
_cell.angle_gamma   90.00
#
_symmetry.space_group_name_H-M   'P 1'
#
loop_
_entity.id
_entity.type
_entity.pdbx_description
1 polymer ?
#
loop_
_entity_poly.entity_id
_entity_poly.type
_entity_poly.pdbx_seq_one_letter_code
_entity_poly.pdbx_strand_id
1 'polypeptide(L)'
;MRFSKNLKLIIFFIIIASISSIVTASISEVFSIPYCKTSRYTFIQDNTKPGQNSFTASQIKNCLIQNGFKNIKRIRLDDEGIWRALVEFKEHHLIISIDYSGVVSIQKDKKI
;
A
#
# COMPACT_ATOMS: atom_id res chain seq x y z
N MET A 1 44.68 50.04 5.08
CA MET A 1 44.46 48.59 5.36
C MET A 1 43.08 48.32 6.03
N ARG A 2 41.98 48.94 5.53
CA ARG A 2 40.62 48.82 6.11
C ARG A 2 39.59 48.21 5.13
N PHE A 3 39.90 48.22 3.83
CA PHE A 3 39.06 47.70 2.75
C PHE A 3 39.01 46.16 2.70
N SER A 4 40.12 45.49 3.02
CA SER A 4 40.22 44.03 2.98
C SER A 4 39.42 43.31 4.07
N LYS A 5 39.14 43.98 5.20
CA LYS A 5 38.30 43.44 6.28
C LYS A 5 36.83 43.42 5.88
N ASN A 6 36.36 44.50 5.24
CA ASN A 6 35.00 44.60 4.72
C ASN A 6 34.77 43.65 3.53
N LEU A 7 35.78 43.46 2.67
CA LEU A 7 35.73 42.50 1.58
C LEU A 7 35.59 41.06 2.10
N LYS A 8 36.37 40.68 3.13
CA LYS A 8 36.25 39.35 3.77
C LYS A 8 34.90 39.15 4.45
N LEU A 9 34.35 40.20 5.08
CA LEU A 9 33.04 40.14 5.73
C LEU A 9 31.91 39.95 4.70
N ILE A 10 31.97 40.66 3.58
CA ILE A 10 30.99 40.54 2.48
C ILE A 10 31.05 39.14 1.84
N ILE A 11 32.26 38.60 1.64
CA ILE A 11 32.42 37.21 1.14
C ILE A 11 31.81 36.19 2.12
N PHE A 12 31.96 36.41 3.43
CA PHE A 12 31.38 35.53 4.46
C PHE A 12 29.84 35.53 4.43
N PHE A 13 29.21 36.69 4.20
CA PHE A 13 27.75 36.80 4.09
C PHE A 13 27.17 36.12 2.83
N ILE A 14 27.89 36.16 1.70
CA ILE A 14 27.47 35.49 0.45
C ILE A 14 27.49 33.96 0.58
N ILE A 15 28.39 33.40 1.39
CA ILE A 15 28.48 31.94 1.60
C ILE A 15 27.33 31.40 2.46
N ILE A 16 26.82 32.19 3.41
CA ILE A 16 25.73 31.79 4.31
C ILE A 16 24.35 31.78 3.62
N ALA A 17 24.16 32.60 2.58
CA ALA A 17 22.89 32.71 1.86
C ALA A 17 22.54 31.50 0.96
N SER A 18 23.46 30.55 0.78
CA SER A 18 23.33 29.47 -0.22
C SER A 18 22.82 28.13 0.32
N ILE A 19 22.44 28.02 1.60
CA ILE A 19 22.08 26.72 2.21
C ILE A 19 20.57 26.44 2.23
N SER A 20 19.72 27.39 1.82
CA SER A 20 18.26 27.20 1.92
C SER A 20 17.64 26.63 0.65
N SER A 21 17.89 25.36 0.37
CA SER A 21 17.00 24.53 -0.43
C SER A 21 17.05 23.10 0.10
N ILE A 22 16.51 22.91 1.30
CA ILE A 22 15.98 21.59 1.65
C ILE A 22 14.65 21.50 0.91
N VAL A 23 14.68 20.92 -0.29
CA VAL A 23 13.47 20.33 -0.87
C VAL A 23 13.11 19.19 0.08
N THR A 24 12.17 19.46 0.98
CA THR A 24 11.43 18.38 1.64
C THR A 24 10.60 17.75 0.53
N ALA A 25 11.20 16.82 -0.22
CA ALA A 25 10.43 15.89 -1.02
C ALA A 25 9.49 15.23 -0.01
N SER A 26 8.20 15.55 -0.10
CA SER A 26 7.18 14.87 0.68
C SER A 26 7.40 13.38 0.48
N ILE A 27 7.86 12.69 1.52
CA ILE A 27 7.84 11.23 1.59
C ILE A 27 6.37 10.85 1.82
N SER A 28 5.57 11.15 0.82
CA SER A 28 4.20 10.69 0.66
C SER A 28 4.16 9.62 -0.44
N GLU A 29 5.28 8.93 -0.69
CA GLU A 29 5.22 7.56 -1.17
C GLU A 29 4.77 6.69 0.00
N VAL A 30 3.47 6.83 0.28
CA VAL A 30 2.65 5.81 0.92
C VAL A 30 2.99 4.50 0.25
N PHE A 31 3.79 3.67 0.92
CA PHE A 31 3.93 2.22 0.76
C PHE A 31 3.03 1.65 -0.34
N SER A 32 3.42 1.79 -1.60
CA SER A 32 2.80 1.11 -2.73
C SER A 32 3.31 -0.31 -2.69
N ILE A 33 2.71 -1.09 -1.80
CA ILE A 33 3.13 -2.46 -1.56
C ILE A 33 2.77 -3.25 -2.82
N PRO A 34 3.77 -3.76 -3.57
CA PRO A 34 3.57 -4.24 -4.95
C PRO A 34 2.65 -5.48 -5.03
N TYR A 35 2.33 -6.08 -3.88
CA TYR A 35 1.40 -7.20 -3.79
C TYR A 35 -0.08 -6.80 -3.86
N CYS A 36 -0.41 -5.51 -3.66
CA CYS A 36 -1.79 -5.08 -3.66
C CYS A 36 -2.15 -4.44 -5.01
N LYS A 37 -2.55 -5.28 -5.97
CA LYS A 37 -3.08 -4.78 -7.24
C LYS A 37 -4.50 -4.29 -7.02
N THR A 38 -4.64 -2.98 -6.82
CA THR A 38 -5.93 -2.28 -6.85
C THR A 38 -6.43 -2.16 -8.28
N SER A 39 -6.86 -3.26 -8.90
CA SER A 39 -7.78 -3.18 -10.04
C SER A 39 -9.18 -3.08 -9.45
N ARG A 40 -9.75 -1.87 -9.38
CA ARG A 40 -11.10 -1.58 -8.86
C ARG A 40 -12.08 -2.73 -9.17
N TYR A 41 -12.26 -3.61 -8.18
CA TYR A 41 -13.09 -4.82 -8.16
C TYR A 41 -13.24 -5.50 -9.53
N THR A 42 -12.35 -6.43 -9.88
CA THR A 42 -12.62 -7.35 -11.01
C THR A 42 -13.77 -8.25 -10.57
N PHE A 43 -14.96 -7.83 -11.01
CA PHE A 43 -16.25 -8.31 -10.57
C PHE A 43 -16.37 -9.82 -10.73
N ILE A 44 -16.76 -10.48 -9.64
CA ILE A 44 -17.75 -11.55 -9.66
C ILE A 44 -17.40 -12.69 -10.63
N GLN A 45 -16.17 -13.18 -10.53
CA GLN A 45 -15.89 -14.52 -11.01
C GLN A 45 -14.83 -15.09 -10.10
N ASP A 46 -15.13 -16.26 -9.52
CA ASP A 46 -14.20 -17.04 -8.72
C ASP A 46 -13.13 -17.60 -9.66
N ASN A 47 -12.23 -16.72 -10.10
CA ASN A 47 -11.15 -17.01 -11.03
C ASN A 47 -9.79 -17.06 -10.33
N THR A 48 -9.80 -17.28 -9.00
CA THR A 48 -8.59 -17.40 -8.20
C THR A 48 -7.75 -18.54 -8.74
N LYS A 49 -6.47 -18.24 -8.94
CA LYS A 49 -5.51 -19.24 -9.39
C LYS A 49 -4.89 -19.92 -8.17
N PRO A 50 -4.99 -21.25 -8.04
CA PRO A 50 -4.27 -21.95 -6.98
C PRO A 50 -2.76 -21.79 -7.18
N GLY A 51 -2.00 -21.79 -6.10
CA GLY A 51 -0.54 -21.65 -6.17
C GLY A 51 0.11 -21.35 -4.83
N GLN A 52 1.41 -21.60 -4.73
CA GLN A 52 2.14 -21.36 -3.48
C GLN A 52 2.20 -19.86 -3.18
N ASN A 53 1.51 -19.45 -2.12
CA ASN A 53 1.41 -18.06 -1.71
C ASN A 53 2.53 -17.71 -0.73
N SER A 54 3.26 -16.64 -1.01
CA SER A 54 4.34 -16.13 -0.16
C SER A 54 3.93 -14.92 0.69
N PHE A 55 2.68 -14.44 0.57
CA PHE A 55 2.19 -13.34 1.37
C PHE A 55 1.94 -13.76 2.82
N THR A 56 2.22 -12.85 3.73
CA THR A 56 1.88 -12.98 5.16
C THR A 56 0.46 -12.47 5.43
N ALA A 57 -0.16 -12.96 6.51
CA ALA A 57 -1.48 -12.49 6.94
C ALA A 57 -1.54 -10.96 7.16
N SER A 58 -0.45 -10.35 7.64
CA SER A 58 -0.33 -8.90 7.82
C SER A 58 -0.35 -8.16 6.48
N GLN A 59 0.37 -8.67 5.48
CA GLN A 59 0.40 -8.09 4.15
C GLN A 59 -0.99 -8.13 3.50
N ILE A 60 -1.68 -9.27 3.63
CA ILE A 60 -3.05 -9.44 3.15
C ILE A 60 -4.02 -8.49 3.84
N LYS A 61 -3.95 -8.39 5.18
CA LYS A 61 -4.78 -7.45 5.94
C LYS A 61 -4.58 -6.01 5.45
N ASN A 62 -3.33 -5.60 5.25
CA ASN A 62 -3.02 -4.27 4.75
C ASN A 62 -3.58 -4.05 3.34
N CYS A 63 -3.49 -5.05 2.45
CA CYS A 63 -4.08 -4.95 1.12
C CYS A 63 -5.60 -4.76 1.18
N LEU A 64 -6.28 -5.52 2.03
CA LEU A 64 -7.73 -5.39 2.22
C LEU A 64 -8.11 -3.99 2.74
N ILE A 65 -7.38 -3.47 3.73
CA ILE A 65 -7.61 -2.10 4.23
C ILE A 65 -7.41 -1.06 3.12
N GLN A 66 -6.33 -1.20 2.32
CA GLN A 66 -6.05 -0.30 1.20
C GLN A 66 -7.14 -0.34 0.10
N ASN A 67 -7.82 -1.48 -0.06
CA ASN A 67 -8.95 -1.62 -0.99
C ASN A 67 -10.30 -1.11 -0.42
N GLY A 68 -10.31 -0.59 0.81
CA GLY A 68 -11.51 -0.03 1.44
C GLY A 68 -12.38 -1.05 2.18
N PHE A 69 -11.89 -2.27 2.37
CA PHE A 69 -12.55 -3.26 3.21
C PHE A 69 -12.38 -2.93 4.70
N LYS A 70 -13.42 -3.19 5.48
CA LYS A 70 -13.46 -2.95 6.93
C LYS A 70 -13.74 -4.25 7.67
N ASN A 71 -13.62 -4.22 9.00
CA ASN A 71 -14.04 -5.31 9.89
C ASN A 71 -13.46 -6.69 9.48
N ILE A 72 -12.19 -6.70 9.06
CA ILE A 72 -11.53 -7.88 8.50
C ILE A 72 -11.35 -8.94 9.60
N LYS A 73 -11.91 -10.12 9.36
CA LYS A 73 -11.96 -11.27 10.28
C LYS A 73 -11.62 -12.56 9.53
N ARG A 74 -11.28 -13.61 10.29
CA ARG A 74 -11.09 -14.98 9.77
C ARG A 74 -10.10 -15.05 8.60
N ILE A 75 -9.03 -14.26 8.62
CA ILE A 75 -7.96 -14.30 7.63
C ILE A 75 -7.24 -15.65 7.76
N ARG A 76 -7.25 -16.45 6.70
CA ARG A 76 -6.57 -17.76 6.67
C ARG A 76 -6.07 -18.07 5.26
N LEU A 77 -4.96 -18.79 5.17
CA LEU A 77 -4.51 -19.42 3.95
C LEU A 77 -5.15 -20.80 3.88
N ASP A 78 -5.77 -21.15 2.75
CA ASP A 78 -6.30 -22.49 2.53
C ASP A 78 -5.27 -23.43 1.89
N ASP A 79 -5.67 -24.69 1.69
CA ASP A 79 -4.81 -25.75 1.16
C ASP A 79 -4.45 -25.54 -0.33
N GLU A 80 -5.18 -24.66 -1.04
CA GLU A 80 -4.91 -24.29 -2.43
C GLU A 80 -3.94 -23.09 -2.54
N GLY A 81 -3.51 -22.54 -1.40
CA GLY A 81 -2.68 -21.35 -1.32
C GLY A 81 -3.45 -20.06 -1.59
N ILE A 82 -4.76 -20.06 -1.37
CA ILE A 82 -5.62 -18.89 -1.51
C ILE A 82 -5.91 -18.31 -0.14
N TRP A 83 -5.63 -17.02 0.02
CA TRP A 83 -5.99 -16.29 1.23
C TRP A 83 -7.49 -16.02 1.22
N ARG A 84 -8.19 -16.42 2.29
CA ARG A 84 -9.60 -16.13 2.51
C ARG A 84 -9.78 -15.22 3.69
N ALA A 85 -10.66 -14.24 3.57
CA ALA A 85 -11.02 -13.33 4.66
C ALA A 85 -12.50 -13.00 4.63
N LEU A 86 -13.10 -12.89 5.81
CA LEU A 86 -14.41 -12.29 5.99
C LEU A 86 -14.22 -10.78 6.16
N VAL A 87 -14.86 -9.97 5.35
CA VAL A 87 -14.73 -8.52 5.39
C VAL A 87 -16.09 -7.86 5.33
N GLU A 88 -16.14 -6.59 5.73
CA GLU A 88 -17.28 -5.72 5.54
C GLU A 88 -16.99 -4.73 4.41
N PHE A 89 -17.90 -4.66 3.44
CA PHE A 89 -17.85 -3.73 2.33
C PHE A 89 -19.24 -3.20 2.03
N LYS A 90 -19.42 -1.88 2.08
CA LYS A 90 -20.72 -1.23 1.88
C LYS A 90 -21.83 -1.85 2.75
N GLU A 91 -21.55 -2.06 4.04
CA GLU A 91 -22.48 -2.65 5.02
C GLU A 91 -22.84 -4.13 4.78
N HIS A 92 -22.25 -4.78 3.77
CA HIS A 92 -22.39 -6.21 3.52
C HIS A 92 -21.16 -6.97 4.00
N HIS A 93 -21.40 -8.13 4.61
CA HIS A 93 -20.34 -9.08 4.92
C HIS A 93 -20.07 -9.97 3.70
N LEU A 94 -18.82 -10.01 3.25
CA LEU A 94 -18.40 -10.76 2.07
C LEU A 94 -17.19 -11.64 2.40
N ILE A 95 -17.11 -12.78 1.74
CA ILE A 95 -15.91 -13.59 1.72
C ILE A 95 -15.07 -13.17 0.51
N ILE A 96 -13.85 -12.75 0.79
CA ILE A 96 -12.87 -12.37 -0.21
C ILE A 96 -11.83 -13.47 -0.32
N SER A 97 -11.45 -13.79 -1.55
CA SER A 97 -10.37 -14.69 -1.88
C SER A 97 -9.25 -13.92 -2.59
N ILE A 98 -8.01 -14.13 -2.16
CA ILE A 98 -6.81 -13.49 -2.71
C ILE A 98 -5.83 -14.57 -3.14
N ASP A 99 -5.50 -14.59 -4.42
CA ASP A 99 -4.59 -15.59 -4.99
C ASP A 99 -3.10 -15.24 -4.80
N TYR A 100 -2.20 -16.13 -5.24
CA TYR A 100 -0.75 -15.93 -5.15
C TYR A 100 -0.26 -14.72 -5.96
N SER A 101 -1.05 -14.22 -6.92
CA SER A 101 -0.71 -13.07 -7.75
C SER A 101 -1.16 -11.73 -7.15
N GLY A 102 -1.84 -11.78 -5.99
CA GLY A 102 -2.38 -10.63 -5.29
C GLY A 102 -3.71 -10.13 -5.85
N VAL A 103 -4.38 -10.94 -6.69
CA VAL A 103 -5.70 -10.59 -7.23
C VAL A 103 -6.76 -10.85 -6.20
N VAL A 104 -7.57 -9.82 -5.92
CA VAL A 104 -8.69 -9.86 -4.97
C VAL A 104 -9.98 -10.23 -5.72
N SER A 105 -10.66 -11.27 -5.27
CA SER A 105 -11.94 -11.74 -5.82
C SER A 105 -13.00 -11.86 -4.72
N ILE A 106 -14.25 -11.58 -5.07
CA ILE A 106 -15.39 -11.72 -4.16
C ILE A 106 -16.04 -13.07 -4.45
N GLN A 107 -16.12 -13.92 -3.43
CA GLN A 107 -16.92 -15.13 -3.52
C GLN A 107 -18.40 -14.71 -3.52
N LYS A 108 -19.09 -14.91 -4.64
CA LYS A 108 -20.55 -14.91 -4.64
C LYS A 108 -21.00 -16.15 -3.90
N ASP A 109 -21.88 -15.99 -2.91
CA ASP A 109 -22.64 -17.11 -2.37
C ASP A 109 -23.28 -17.84 -3.55
N LYS A 110 -22.80 -19.04 -3.86
CA LYS A 110 -23.54 -19.97 -4.71
C LYS A 110 -24.78 -20.34 -3.91
N LYS A 111 -25.90 -19.67 -4.19
CA LYS A 111 -27.22 -20.12 -3.76
C LYS A 111 -27.33 -21.59 -4.21
N ILE A 112 -27.41 -22.48 -3.22
CA ILE A 112 -27.73 -23.90 -3.39
C ILE A 112 -29.09 -24.01 -4.09
#